data_AF-A0A962W785-F1
#
_entry.id   AF-A0A962W785-F1
#
_cell.length_a   1.000
_cell.length_b   1.000
_cell.length_c   1.000
_cell.angle_alpha   90.00
_cell.angle_beta   90.00
_cell.angle_gamma   90.00
#
_symmetry.space_group_name_H-M   'P 1'
#
loop_
_entity.id
_entity.type
_entity.pdbx_description
1 polymer ?
#
loop_
_entity_poly.entity_id
_entity_poly.type
_entity_poly.pdbx_seq_one_letter_code
_entity_poly.pdbx_strand_id
1 'polypeptide(L)'
;MRFTPCQLLPLALATLLAACSDNNNNNNKNPDPDPVPISIETPNADRCEILDSSNCMFPWPSNVFTVASENTDTGLQVNLNQASLPANKQGVQVDPTEWNRNDGFSPSQMIVAQVPGVDLEQTGAPAITDLEQSLDPASPVVVINAATGEQHLIFAELDANTDDPAEQTFIIRPMVQFERGARYIVALRNMRDAAGELLEAPEVFRAFRDDTLTDNEAIEGRRESMEDIFSTLADAGIERDDLYLAWDFSIASVRNITERVLHIRDDAFASLGNAAPAFTVEEVVDFAPCAESGCEDGQDNYRSRTVTGTFQVPNYLASDEGEPGTPFYYATPNDGLPDRLGGDNLFTAKFYCSIPRSVAEDFEAEPKAIARPSL
;
A
#
# COMPACT_ATOMS: atom_id res chain seq x y z
N MET A 1 58.94 25.15 23.25
CA MET A 1 58.38 26.35 23.89
C MET A 1 57.09 25.93 24.58
N ARG A 2 57.11 25.92 25.91
CA ARG A 2 55.95 25.68 26.78
C ARG A 2 55.29 27.03 27.05
N PHE A 3 53.96 27.11 26.95
CA PHE A 3 53.18 28.03 27.78
C PHE A 3 51.77 27.45 28.00
N THR A 4 51.54 27.05 29.25
CA THR A 4 50.27 27.15 30.01
C THR A 4 50.55 28.24 31.07
N PRO A 5 49.58 28.80 31.84
CA PRO A 5 48.12 28.67 31.83
C PRO A 5 47.36 30.02 31.98
N CYS A 6 46.02 30.04 31.92
CA CYS A 6 45.21 30.81 32.89
C CYS A 6 43.75 30.36 32.88
N GLN A 7 43.26 29.97 34.06
CA GLN A 7 41.86 29.68 34.38
C GLN A 7 41.05 30.97 34.52
N LEU A 8 39.75 30.92 34.23
CA LEU A 8 38.71 31.61 35.01
C LEU A 8 37.32 31.02 34.66
N LEU A 9 36.65 30.52 35.71
CA LEU A 9 35.25 30.05 35.76
C LEU A 9 34.28 31.27 35.84
N PRO A 10 32.94 31.10 35.82
CA PRO A 10 32.00 31.95 35.11
C PRO A 10 31.29 32.98 36.00
N LEU A 11 30.79 34.06 35.41
CA LEU A 11 29.86 34.99 36.05
C LEU A 11 28.47 34.77 35.46
N ALA A 12 27.58 34.19 36.25
CA ALA A 12 26.14 34.17 36.01
C ALA A 12 25.57 35.58 36.27
N LEU A 13 24.86 36.15 35.30
CA LEU A 13 24.11 37.39 35.47
C LEU A 13 22.62 37.09 35.24
N ALA A 14 21.89 36.93 36.35
CA ALA A 14 20.43 36.87 36.36
C ALA A 14 19.88 38.31 36.34
N THR A 15 19.21 38.69 35.26
CA THR A 15 18.41 39.93 35.20
C THR A 15 16.96 39.61 35.56
N LEU A 16 16.60 39.92 36.80
CA LEU A 16 15.22 40.04 37.28
C LEU A 16 14.63 41.34 36.71
N LEU A 17 13.69 41.23 35.77
CA LEU A 17 12.76 42.31 35.44
C LEU A 17 11.51 42.14 36.32
N ALA A 18 11.47 42.90 37.41
CA ALA A 18 10.26 43.13 38.18
C ALA A 18 9.37 44.13 37.42
N ALA A 19 8.29 43.63 36.82
CA ALA A 19 7.17 44.47 36.39
C ALA A 19 6.13 44.45 37.51
N CYS A 20 6.07 45.52 38.30
CA CYS A 20 4.90 45.84 39.10
C CYS A 20 3.79 46.28 38.15
N SER A 21 2.71 45.49 38.06
CA SER A 21 1.43 45.97 37.53
C SER A 21 0.45 46.03 38.69
N ASP A 22 -0.03 47.25 38.95
CA ASP A 22 -0.95 47.58 40.02
C ASP A 22 -2.30 46.85 39.86
N ASN A 23 -2.74 46.30 40.98
CA ASN A 23 -3.97 45.56 41.15
C ASN A 23 -5.15 46.54 41.32
N ASN A 24 -6.13 46.52 40.41
CA ASN A 24 -7.54 46.80 40.72
C ASN A 24 -8.44 46.49 39.51
N ASN A 25 -8.91 45.25 39.42
CA ASN A 25 -10.25 44.92 38.95
C ASN A 25 -10.61 43.54 39.50
N ASN A 26 -11.49 43.53 40.51
CA ASN A 26 -12.16 42.35 41.02
C ASN A 26 -13.12 41.79 39.96
N ASN A 27 -12.57 41.10 38.96
CA ASN A 27 -13.32 40.11 38.20
C ASN A 27 -12.78 38.75 38.65
N ASN A 28 -13.45 38.17 39.64
CA ASN A 28 -13.35 36.77 39.98
C ASN A 28 -13.89 35.96 38.78
N LYS A 29 -13.14 35.90 37.67
CA LYS A 29 -13.31 34.84 36.69
C LYS A 29 -12.86 33.59 37.42
N ASN A 30 -13.83 32.78 37.84
CA ASN A 30 -13.56 31.37 38.07
C ASN A 30 -12.72 30.89 36.88
N PRO A 31 -11.63 30.12 37.10
CA PRO A 31 -11.07 29.35 36.00
C PRO A 31 -12.23 28.60 35.34
N ASP A 32 -12.31 28.65 34.01
CA ASP A 32 -13.31 27.86 33.29
C ASP A 32 -13.17 26.40 33.80
N PRO A 33 -14.28 25.72 34.10
CA PRO A 33 -14.20 24.33 34.53
C PRO A 33 -13.40 23.55 33.49
N ASP A 34 -12.47 22.71 33.95
CA ASP A 34 -11.72 21.82 33.07
C ASP A 34 -12.73 21.10 32.15
N PRO A 35 -12.49 21.04 30.83
CA PRO A 35 -13.42 20.42 29.90
C PRO A 35 -13.71 18.99 30.35
N VAL A 36 -14.98 18.69 30.56
CA VAL A 36 -15.43 17.37 30.98
C VAL A 36 -15.22 16.42 29.80
N PRO A 37 -14.44 15.33 29.95
CA PRO A 37 -14.25 14.36 28.89
C PRO A 37 -15.58 13.74 28.46
N ILE A 38 -15.77 13.53 27.15
CA ILE A 38 -16.89 12.75 26.63
C ILE A 38 -16.53 11.27 26.55
N SER A 39 -17.54 10.42 26.63
CA SER A 39 -17.37 8.97 26.46
C SER A 39 -17.79 8.56 25.05
N ILE A 40 -16.86 7.95 24.31
CA ILE A 40 -17.09 7.39 22.97
C ILE A 40 -16.60 5.94 22.97
N GLU A 41 -17.40 5.03 22.44
CA GLU A 41 -17.06 3.61 22.35
C GLU A 41 -16.17 3.32 21.14
N THR A 42 -15.09 2.57 21.34
CA THR A 42 -14.20 2.10 20.26
C THR A 42 -14.06 0.58 20.31
N PRO A 43 -15.05 -0.17 19.80
CA PRO A 43 -15.07 -1.62 19.92
C PRO A 43 -13.85 -2.23 19.21
N ASN A 44 -13.14 -3.12 19.92
CA ASN A 44 -11.97 -3.83 19.39
C ASN A 44 -10.83 -2.91 18.92
N ALA A 45 -10.65 -1.75 19.54
CA ALA A 45 -9.59 -0.79 19.21
C ALA A 45 -8.16 -1.37 19.27
N ASP A 46 -7.96 -2.54 19.89
CA ASP A 46 -6.71 -3.30 19.86
C ASP A 46 -6.35 -3.86 18.48
N ARG A 47 -7.33 -3.92 17.55
CA ARG A 47 -7.18 -4.58 16.24
C ARG A 47 -8.01 -3.99 15.11
N CYS A 48 -8.89 -3.03 15.40
CA CYS A 48 -9.76 -2.36 14.42
C CYS A 48 -9.40 -0.88 14.32
N GLU A 49 -9.67 -0.32 13.15
CA GLU A 49 -9.67 1.12 12.92
C GLU A 49 -10.82 1.75 13.73
N ILE A 50 -10.50 2.82 14.46
CA ILE A 50 -11.44 3.50 15.37
C ILE A 50 -12.17 4.65 14.68
N LEU A 51 -11.72 5.08 13.51
CA LEU A 51 -12.38 6.12 12.72
C LEU A 51 -13.69 5.66 12.07
N ASP A 52 -13.89 4.34 11.93
CA ASP A 52 -15.17 3.70 11.57
C ASP A 52 -15.56 2.68 12.65
N SER A 53 -16.63 2.95 13.39
CA SER A 53 -17.10 2.06 14.46
C SER A 53 -17.85 0.82 13.97
N SER A 54 -18.21 0.78 12.68
CA SER A 54 -19.01 -0.28 12.07
C SER A 54 -18.16 -1.28 11.29
N ASN A 55 -17.08 -0.82 10.66
CA ASN A 55 -16.25 -1.63 9.78
C ASN A 55 -14.80 -1.64 10.27
N CYS A 56 -14.40 -2.75 10.89
CA CYS A 56 -13.11 -2.90 11.56
C CYS A 56 -11.87 -2.51 10.70
N MET A 57 -11.93 -2.73 9.39
CA MET A 57 -10.82 -2.46 8.47
C MET A 57 -10.88 -1.08 7.80
N PHE A 58 -11.95 -0.29 8.01
CA PHE A 58 -12.16 0.97 7.30
C PHE A 58 -11.85 2.18 8.19
N PRO A 59 -11.36 3.28 7.60
CA PRO A 59 -10.93 3.39 6.21
C PRO A 59 -9.70 2.52 5.88
N TRP A 60 -9.60 2.10 4.61
CA TRP A 60 -8.49 1.30 4.10
C TRP A 60 -7.85 1.95 2.87
N PRO A 61 -6.52 1.87 2.70
CA PRO A 61 -5.51 1.46 3.69
C PRO A 61 -5.40 2.46 4.85
N SER A 62 -4.84 2.03 5.99
CA SER A 62 -4.60 2.89 7.16
C SER A 62 -3.34 2.45 7.91
N ASN A 63 -2.49 3.41 8.30
CA ASN A 63 -1.30 3.15 9.11
C ASN A 63 -1.61 2.60 10.51
N VAL A 64 -2.86 2.61 10.97
CA VAL A 64 -3.27 1.90 12.20
C VAL A 64 -2.98 0.40 12.12
N PHE A 65 -2.96 -0.16 10.90
CA PHE A 65 -2.64 -1.56 10.64
C PHE A 65 -1.14 -1.77 10.38
N THR A 66 -0.29 -0.93 10.97
CA THR A 66 1.16 -1.06 10.91
C THR A 66 1.79 -0.95 12.29
N VAL A 67 3.02 -1.42 12.42
CA VAL A 67 3.85 -1.26 13.62
C VAL A 67 5.22 -0.73 13.21
N ALA A 68 5.91 -0.04 14.13
CA ALA A 68 7.27 0.42 13.89
C ALA A 68 8.23 -0.77 13.69
N SER A 69 9.13 -0.65 12.71
CA SER A 69 10.15 -1.65 12.39
C SER A 69 11.42 -0.96 11.91
N GLU A 70 12.52 -1.13 12.65
CA GLU A 70 13.83 -0.56 12.30
C GLU A 70 14.52 -1.29 11.13
N ASN A 71 13.99 -2.45 10.73
CA ASN A 71 14.58 -3.29 9.68
C ASN A 71 13.99 -3.02 8.28
N THR A 72 13.02 -2.12 8.17
CA THR A 72 12.32 -1.81 6.92
C THR A 72 12.64 -0.41 6.45
N ASP A 73 12.54 -0.18 5.13
CA ASP A 73 12.93 1.11 4.53
C ASP A 73 11.95 2.24 4.87
N THR A 74 10.69 1.89 5.13
CA THR A 74 9.63 2.83 5.56
C THR A 74 9.63 3.09 7.06
N GLY A 75 10.40 2.32 7.85
CA GLY A 75 10.29 2.31 9.30
C GLY A 75 9.03 1.64 9.85
N LEU A 76 8.19 1.05 8.98
CA LEU A 76 6.93 0.40 9.32
C LEU A 76 6.89 -1.04 8.82
N GLN A 77 6.03 -1.84 9.43
CA GLN A 77 5.65 -3.17 8.98
C GLN A 77 4.14 -3.33 9.09
N VAL A 78 3.50 -3.87 8.06
CA VAL A 78 2.07 -4.20 8.07
C VAL A 78 1.79 -5.23 9.16
N ASN A 79 0.74 -5.00 9.95
CA ASN A 79 0.37 -5.80 11.12
C ASN A 79 -1.15 -6.01 11.18
N LEU A 80 -1.68 -6.72 10.19
CA LEU A 80 -3.08 -7.11 10.15
C LEU A 80 -3.34 -8.21 11.17
N ASN A 81 -4.34 -8.00 12.02
CA ASN A 81 -4.83 -9.01 12.93
C ASN A 81 -5.81 -9.94 12.19
N GLN A 82 -5.58 -11.25 12.22
CA GLN A 82 -6.44 -12.23 11.55
C GLN A 82 -7.91 -12.15 12.00
N ALA A 83 -8.17 -11.78 13.26
CA ALA A 83 -9.53 -11.64 13.77
C ALA A 83 -10.28 -10.41 13.21
N SER A 84 -9.55 -9.46 12.61
CA SER A 84 -10.10 -8.25 11.97
C SER A 84 -10.46 -8.47 10.50
N LEU A 85 -9.89 -9.51 9.88
CA LEU A 85 -10.10 -9.78 8.47
C LEU A 85 -11.44 -10.48 8.19
N PRO A 86 -11.92 -10.48 6.94
CA PRO A 86 -13.15 -11.17 6.58
C PRO A 86 -13.05 -12.70 6.71
N ALA A 87 -14.16 -13.30 7.14
CA ALA A 87 -14.32 -14.75 7.16
C ALA A 87 -15.04 -15.22 5.90
N ASN A 88 -14.63 -16.36 5.35
CA ASN A 88 -15.41 -17.02 4.30
C ASN A 88 -16.71 -17.62 4.89
N LYS A 89 -17.58 -18.18 4.03
CA LYS A 89 -18.86 -18.82 4.45
C LYS A 89 -18.71 -19.97 5.47
N GLN A 90 -17.51 -20.50 5.64
CA GLN A 90 -17.20 -21.56 6.61
C GLN A 90 -16.63 -21.01 7.92
N GLY A 91 -16.54 -19.68 8.08
CA GLY A 91 -15.99 -19.01 9.26
C GLY A 91 -14.46 -18.98 9.29
N VAL A 92 -13.78 -19.33 8.19
CA VAL A 92 -12.31 -19.28 8.12
C VAL A 92 -11.88 -17.87 7.76
N GLN A 93 -11.11 -17.26 8.65
CA GLN A 93 -10.52 -15.94 8.45
C GLN A 93 -9.38 -15.99 7.42
N VAL A 94 -9.26 -14.93 6.63
CA VAL A 94 -8.09 -14.71 5.76
C VAL A 94 -6.81 -14.74 6.60
N ASP A 95 -5.80 -15.47 6.14
CA ASP A 95 -4.48 -15.53 6.78
C ASP A 95 -3.64 -14.30 6.36
N PRO A 96 -3.29 -13.37 7.29
CA PRO A 96 -2.57 -12.15 6.95
C PRO A 96 -1.07 -12.37 6.71
N THR A 97 -0.53 -13.57 6.91
CA THR A 97 0.93 -13.80 7.03
C THR A 97 1.73 -13.16 5.90
N GLU A 98 1.34 -13.36 4.64
CA GLU A 98 2.09 -12.79 3.51
C GLU A 98 1.90 -11.27 3.35
N TRP A 99 0.76 -10.71 3.79
CA TRP A 99 0.56 -9.27 3.82
C TRP A 99 1.39 -8.60 4.92
N ASN A 100 1.52 -9.24 6.09
CA ASN A 100 2.31 -8.75 7.22
C ASN A 100 3.83 -8.79 7.00
N ARG A 101 4.29 -9.35 5.87
CA ARG A 101 5.70 -9.25 5.42
C ARG A 101 6.03 -7.91 4.78
N ASN A 102 5.02 -7.10 4.45
CA ASN A 102 5.24 -5.86 3.71
C ASN A 102 5.55 -4.70 4.67
N ASP A 103 6.38 -3.78 4.20
CA ASP A 103 6.73 -2.56 4.94
C ASP A 103 5.80 -1.38 4.64
N GLY A 104 4.71 -1.65 3.94
CA GLY A 104 3.68 -0.70 3.61
C GLY A 104 2.64 -1.34 2.70
N PHE A 105 1.74 -0.52 2.20
CA PHE A 105 0.66 -0.97 1.36
C PHE A 105 0.98 -0.84 -0.13
N SER A 106 0.10 -1.39 -0.99
CA SER A 106 0.38 -1.49 -2.44
C SER A 106 0.42 -0.12 -3.13
N PRO A 107 1.38 0.14 -4.04
CA PRO A 107 1.44 1.40 -4.81
C PRO A 107 0.30 1.58 -5.82
N SER A 108 -0.60 0.60 -5.95
CA SER A 108 -1.75 0.64 -6.87
C SER A 108 -3.05 0.18 -6.20
N GLN A 109 -3.13 0.30 -4.88
CA GLN A 109 -4.35 -0.01 -4.15
C GLN A 109 -5.45 1.04 -4.36
N MET A 110 -6.69 0.58 -4.27
CA MET A 110 -7.83 1.48 -4.07
C MET A 110 -7.86 1.93 -2.61
N ILE A 111 -8.41 3.11 -2.40
CA ILE A 111 -8.72 3.65 -1.08
C ILE A 111 -10.24 3.52 -0.89
N VAL A 112 -10.67 3.06 0.28
CA VAL A 112 -12.09 2.85 0.59
C VAL A 112 -12.43 3.33 1.99
N ALA A 113 -13.65 3.84 2.16
CA ALA A 113 -14.22 4.26 3.42
C ALA A 113 -15.75 4.11 3.39
N GLN A 114 -16.40 4.20 4.55
CA GLN A 114 -17.84 4.45 4.60
C GLN A 114 -18.11 5.95 4.72
N VAL A 115 -19.02 6.45 3.89
CA VAL A 115 -19.55 7.82 3.97
C VAL A 115 -21.07 7.75 3.79
N PRO A 116 -21.82 7.30 4.82
CA PRO A 116 -23.24 7.01 4.68
C PRO A 116 -24.04 8.25 4.23
N GLY A 117 -24.87 8.07 3.20
CA GLY A 117 -25.76 9.13 2.70
C GLY A 117 -25.08 10.18 1.82
N VAL A 118 -23.81 10.01 1.44
CA VAL A 118 -23.13 10.93 0.52
C VAL A 118 -23.78 10.95 -0.86
N ASP A 119 -23.89 12.15 -1.41
CA ASP A 119 -24.20 12.38 -2.81
C ASP A 119 -22.95 12.96 -3.51
N LEU A 120 -22.43 12.24 -4.50
CA LEU A 120 -21.19 12.60 -5.19
C LEU A 120 -21.31 13.90 -5.99
N GLU A 121 -22.49 14.14 -6.60
CA GLU A 121 -22.73 15.34 -7.42
C GLU A 121 -22.84 16.57 -6.53
N GLN A 122 -23.63 16.49 -5.46
CA GLN A 122 -23.79 17.59 -4.50
C GLN A 122 -22.48 17.89 -3.76
N THR A 123 -21.71 16.85 -3.43
CA THR A 123 -20.38 17.01 -2.84
C THR A 123 -19.42 17.69 -3.82
N GLY A 124 -19.57 17.45 -5.12
CA GLY A 124 -18.60 17.85 -6.15
C GLY A 124 -17.39 16.91 -6.19
N ALA A 125 -17.60 15.62 -5.91
CA ALA A 125 -16.56 14.61 -5.90
C ALA A 125 -15.95 14.45 -7.31
N PRO A 126 -14.60 14.34 -7.44
CA PRO A 126 -13.95 14.19 -8.76
C PRO A 126 -14.45 12.95 -9.50
N ALA A 127 -14.99 13.14 -10.69
CA ALA A 127 -15.55 12.06 -11.49
C ALA A 127 -14.51 11.45 -12.46
N ILE A 128 -14.71 10.19 -12.85
CA ILE A 128 -13.86 9.53 -13.86
C ILE A 128 -13.80 10.29 -15.20
N THR A 129 -14.85 11.06 -15.52
CA THR A 129 -14.95 11.86 -16.74
C THR A 129 -14.21 13.20 -16.67
N ASP A 130 -13.76 13.61 -15.49
CA ASP A 130 -13.01 14.86 -15.27
C ASP A 130 -12.00 14.71 -14.11
N LEU A 131 -10.91 13.99 -14.39
CA LEU A 131 -9.89 13.67 -13.39
C LEU A 131 -9.15 14.91 -12.87
N GLU A 132 -9.03 15.97 -13.68
CA GLU A 132 -8.31 17.20 -13.30
C GLU A 132 -9.01 17.92 -12.14
N GLN A 133 -10.31 17.68 -11.94
CA GLN A 133 -11.06 18.17 -10.77
C GLN A 133 -10.46 17.70 -9.44
N SER A 134 -9.74 16.57 -9.41
CA SER A 134 -9.05 16.11 -8.20
C SER A 134 -7.83 16.95 -7.81
N LEU A 135 -7.30 17.75 -8.75
CA LEU A 135 -6.16 18.64 -8.53
C LEU A 135 -6.59 20.09 -8.22
N ASP A 136 -7.90 20.35 -8.12
CA ASP A 136 -8.41 21.65 -7.71
C ASP A 136 -8.15 21.86 -6.20
N PRO A 137 -7.56 23.01 -5.78
CA PRO A 137 -7.40 23.34 -4.37
C PRO A 137 -8.70 23.33 -3.53
N ALA A 138 -9.88 23.37 -4.15
CA ALA A 138 -11.20 23.26 -3.54
C ALA A 138 -11.85 21.86 -3.69
N SER A 139 -11.19 20.87 -4.31
CA SER A 139 -11.69 19.51 -4.47
C SER A 139 -12.09 18.86 -3.12
N PRO A 140 -13.32 18.37 -2.94
CA PRO A 140 -13.78 17.83 -1.64
C PRO A 140 -13.13 16.49 -1.26
N VAL A 141 -12.54 15.80 -2.23
CA VAL A 141 -11.90 14.49 -2.03
C VAL A 141 -10.45 14.63 -2.45
N VAL A 142 -9.56 14.65 -1.47
CA VAL A 142 -8.14 14.92 -1.69
C VAL A 142 -7.31 13.76 -1.17
N VAL A 143 -6.29 13.40 -1.94
CA VAL A 143 -5.20 12.54 -1.47
C VAL A 143 -3.91 13.32 -1.69
N ILE A 144 -3.08 13.52 -0.67
CA ILE A 144 -1.81 14.25 -0.79
C ILE A 144 -0.63 13.36 -0.45
N ASN A 145 0.52 13.58 -1.09
CA ASN A 145 1.80 13.10 -0.59
C ASN A 145 2.17 13.95 0.64
N ALA A 146 2.31 13.30 1.81
CA ALA A 146 2.52 13.99 3.08
C ALA A 146 3.84 14.78 3.14
N ALA A 147 4.85 14.38 2.35
CA ALA A 147 6.16 15.05 2.35
C ALA A 147 6.18 16.31 1.46
N THR A 148 5.38 16.34 0.39
CA THR A 148 5.40 17.43 -0.60
C THR A 148 4.15 18.32 -0.53
N GLY A 149 3.06 17.84 0.06
CA GLY A 149 1.75 18.49 0.00
C GLY A 149 1.07 18.40 -1.38
N GLU A 150 1.68 17.71 -2.35
CA GLU A 150 1.13 17.61 -3.71
C GLU A 150 -0.11 16.71 -3.73
N GLN A 151 -1.18 17.20 -4.36
CA GLN A 151 -2.40 16.43 -4.59
C GLN A 151 -2.16 15.33 -5.63
N HIS A 152 -2.71 14.16 -5.36
CA HIS A 152 -2.64 12.98 -6.21
C HIS A 152 -3.84 12.93 -7.15
N LEU A 153 -3.62 12.56 -8.41
CA LEU A 153 -4.70 12.43 -9.39
C LEU A 153 -5.61 11.24 -9.02
N ILE A 154 -6.87 11.52 -8.72
CA ILE A 154 -7.87 10.52 -8.31
C ILE A 154 -9.21 10.73 -9.02
N PHE A 155 -10.09 9.73 -8.92
CA PHE A 155 -11.53 9.96 -8.97
C PHE A 155 -12.21 9.22 -7.82
N ALA A 156 -13.42 9.63 -7.46
CA ALA A 156 -14.23 9.01 -6.44
C ALA A 156 -15.52 8.43 -7.03
N GLU A 157 -15.98 7.32 -6.48
CA GLU A 157 -17.22 6.67 -6.85
C GLU A 157 -17.85 5.95 -5.65
N LEU A 158 -19.09 5.52 -5.81
CA LEU A 158 -19.77 4.63 -4.88
C LEU A 158 -19.82 3.22 -5.46
N ASP A 159 -19.73 2.20 -4.59
CA ASP A 159 -19.83 0.81 -5.00
C ASP A 159 -21.16 0.54 -5.72
N ALA A 160 -21.08 0.11 -6.98
CA ALA A 160 -22.25 -0.19 -7.82
C ALA A 160 -22.86 -1.58 -7.54
N ASN A 161 -22.29 -2.38 -6.63
CA ASN A 161 -22.80 -3.71 -6.31
C ASN A 161 -23.96 -3.71 -5.29
N THR A 162 -24.28 -2.55 -4.70
CA THR A 162 -25.44 -2.37 -3.81
C THR A 162 -26.04 -0.99 -4.01
N ASP A 163 -27.36 -0.90 -3.89
CA ASP A 163 -28.12 0.36 -3.87
C ASP A 163 -28.51 0.78 -2.45
N ASP A 164 -28.11 0.02 -1.41
CA ASP A 164 -28.32 0.39 -0.01
C ASP A 164 -27.27 1.44 0.41
N PRO A 165 -27.67 2.71 0.66
CA PRO A 165 -26.72 3.76 1.03
C PRO A 165 -25.95 3.51 2.33
N ALA A 166 -26.44 2.60 3.18
CA ALA A 166 -25.74 2.21 4.41
C ALA A 166 -24.66 1.14 4.18
N GLU A 167 -24.72 0.41 3.07
CA GLU A 167 -23.74 -0.63 2.70
C GLU A 167 -22.80 -0.16 1.57
N GLN A 168 -23.16 0.93 0.89
CA GLN A 168 -22.45 1.42 -0.28
C GLN A 168 -21.09 2.03 0.08
N THR A 169 -20.02 1.32 -0.26
CA THR A 169 -18.65 1.78 0.02
C THR A 169 -18.29 3.00 -0.84
N PHE A 170 -17.69 4.01 -0.23
CA PHE A 170 -17.06 5.13 -0.93
C PHE A 170 -15.65 4.72 -1.37
N ILE A 171 -15.38 4.81 -2.67
CA ILE A 171 -14.15 4.33 -3.30
C ILE A 171 -13.42 5.52 -3.90
N ILE A 172 -12.13 5.66 -3.59
CA ILE A 172 -11.21 6.60 -4.25
C ILE A 172 -10.22 5.78 -5.06
N ARG A 173 -10.14 6.08 -6.36
CA ARG A 173 -9.26 5.41 -7.31
C ARG A 173 -8.09 6.30 -7.69
N PRO A 174 -6.85 5.93 -7.35
CA PRO A 174 -5.67 6.62 -7.86
C PRO A 174 -5.48 6.36 -9.35
N MET A 175 -5.20 7.42 -10.11
CA MET A 175 -4.98 7.38 -11.57
C MET A 175 -3.49 7.37 -11.96
N VAL A 176 -2.62 7.48 -10.96
CA VAL A 176 -1.17 7.29 -11.07
C VAL A 176 -0.73 6.41 -9.91
N GLN A 177 0.29 5.57 -10.10
CA GLN A 177 0.86 4.81 -8.98
C GLN A 177 1.35 5.77 -7.88
N PHE A 178 1.09 5.41 -6.63
CA PHE A 178 1.69 6.12 -5.51
C PHE A 178 3.21 5.91 -5.51
N GLU A 179 3.94 6.89 -4.97
CA GLU A 179 5.38 6.81 -4.80
C GLU A 179 5.73 5.74 -3.76
N ARG A 180 6.67 4.85 -4.10
CA ARG A 180 7.10 3.76 -3.24
C ARG A 180 7.87 4.32 -2.04
N GLY A 181 7.53 3.86 -0.84
CA GLY A 181 8.11 4.35 0.41
C GLY A 181 7.57 5.70 0.91
N ALA A 182 6.66 6.34 0.17
CA ALA A 182 6.07 7.60 0.60
C ALA A 182 4.83 7.39 1.50
N ARG A 183 4.54 8.40 2.32
CA ARG A 183 3.32 8.50 3.13
C ARG A 183 2.31 9.40 2.41
N TYR A 184 1.06 8.96 2.38
CA TYR A 184 -0.06 9.71 1.81
C TYR A 184 -1.13 9.95 2.86
N ILE A 185 -1.83 11.09 2.75
CA ILE A 185 -2.97 11.46 3.60
C ILE A 185 -4.21 11.58 2.71
N VAL A 186 -5.30 10.96 3.12
CA VAL A 186 -6.63 11.17 2.54
C VAL A 186 -7.37 12.21 3.36
N ALA A 187 -8.01 13.16 2.69
CA ALA A 187 -8.86 14.16 3.31
C ALA A 187 -10.19 14.26 2.55
N LEU A 188 -11.28 13.98 3.25
CA LEU A 188 -12.65 14.20 2.81
C LEU A 188 -13.14 15.48 3.49
N ARG A 189 -13.53 16.48 2.72
CA ARG A 189 -14.02 17.77 3.23
C ARG A 189 -15.38 18.12 2.64
N ASN A 190 -16.19 18.82 3.42
CA ASN A 190 -17.47 19.36 2.96
C ASN A 190 -18.38 18.32 2.28
N MET A 191 -18.37 17.07 2.77
CA MET A 191 -19.18 15.98 2.22
C MET A 191 -20.67 16.32 2.37
N ARG A 192 -21.47 16.08 1.33
CA ARG A 192 -22.90 16.47 1.30
C ARG A 192 -23.81 15.29 1.00
N ASP A 193 -25.02 15.38 1.50
CA ASP A 193 -26.11 14.48 1.13
C ASP A 193 -26.84 14.93 -0.14
N ALA A 194 -27.86 14.16 -0.55
CA ALA A 194 -28.67 14.45 -1.74
C ALA A 194 -29.47 15.77 -1.64
N ALA A 195 -29.74 16.26 -0.44
CA ALA A 195 -30.38 17.56 -0.21
C ALA A 195 -29.38 18.73 -0.29
N GLY A 196 -28.08 18.44 -0.39
CA GLY A 196 -26.99 19.40 -0.38
C GLY A 196 -26.58 19.85 1.02
N GLU A 197 -27.09 19.20 2.08
CA GLU A 197 -26.72 19.47 3.46
C GLU A 197 -25.36 18.84 3.79
N LEU A 198 -24.58 19.48 4.67
CA LEU A 198 -23.29 18.92 5.09
C LEU A 198 -23.52 17.68 5.96
N LEU A 199 -22.80 16.61 5.66
CA LEU A 199 -22.75 15.42 6.49
C LEU A 199 -21.98 15.70 7.78
N GLU A 200 -22.50 15.17 8.88
CA GLU A 200 -21.83 15.20 10.16
C GLU A 200 -20.65 14.22 10.17
N ALA A 201 -19.46 14.69 10.55
CA ALA A 201 -18.27 13.86 10.66
C ALA A 201 -18.46 12.70 11.66
N PRO A 202 -17.85 11.52 11.43
CA PRO A 202 -17.90 10.40 12.37
C PRO A 202 -17.46 10.81 13.77
N GLU A 203 -18.13 10.28 14.80
CA GLU A 203 -18.01 10.74 16.19
C GLU A 203 -16.57 10.78 16.72
N VAL A 204 -15.79 9.71 16.49
CA VAL A 204 -14.37 9.64 16.88
C VAL A 204 -13.53 10.66 16.12
N PHE A 205 -13.71 10.77 14.80
CA PHE A 205 -12.97 11.74 13.99
C PHE A 205 -13.29 13.18 14.41
N ARG A 206 -14.55 13.47 14.69
CA ARG A 206 -14.99 14.78 15.20
C ARG A 206 -14.33 15.11 16.54
N ALA A 207 -14.18 14.15 17.45
CA ALA A 207 -13.48 14.38 18.72
C ALA A 207 -12.01 14.77 18.51
N PHE A 208 -11.35 14.21 17.49
CA PHE A 208 -10.05 14.70 17.08
C PHE A 208 -10.15 16.08 16.46
N ARG A 209 -10.95 16.26 15.41
CA ARG A 209 -11.09 17.52 14.66
C ARG A 209 -11.44 18.71 15.55
N ASP A 210 -12.32 18.54 16.52
CA ASP A 210 -12.81 19.62 17.37
C ASP A 210 -12.02 19.76 18.68
N ASP A 211 -10.88 19.07 18.81
CA ASP A 211 -10.03 19.01 20.01
C ASP A 211 -10.83 18.69 21.29
N THR A 212 -11.77 17.77 21.17
CA THR A 212 -12.62 17.35 22.29
C THR A 212 -11.93 16.22 23.05
N LEU A 213 -11.70 16.44 24.35
CA LEU A 213 -11.11 15.44 25.24
C LEU A 213 -12.10 14.28 25.47
N THR A 214 -11.58 13.05 25.44
CA THR A 214 -12.35 11.84 25.73
C THR A 214 -11.78 11.10 26.94
N ASP A 215 -12.58 10.22 27.54
CA ASP A 215 -12.13 9.28 28.57
C ASP A 215 -11.63 7.94 27.98
N ASN A 216 -11.54 7.84 26.65
CA ASN A 216 -11.18 6.63 25.93
C ASN A 216 -9.68 6.60 25.59
N GLU A 217 -8.95 5.64 26.17
CA GLU A 217 -7.50 5.51 25.98
C GLU A 217 -7.07 5.29 24.52
N ALA A 218 -7.88 4.63 23.68
CA ALA A 218 -7.55 4.39 22.28
C ALA A 218 -7.65 5.68 21.45
N ILE A 219 -8.63 6.52 21.75
CA ILE A 219 -8.77 7.84 21.12
C ILE A 219 -7.60 8.72 21.56
N GLU A 220 -7.39 8.87 22.87
CA GLU A 220 -6.33 9.73 23.39
C GLU A 220 -4.92 9.27 22.97
N GLY A 221 -4.70 7.95 22.87
CA GLY A 221 -3.44 7.39 22.38
C GLY A 221 -3.16 7.69 20.90
N ARG A 222 -4.18 7.96 20.08
CA ARG A 222 -4.03 8.32 18.66
C ARG A 222 -3.92 9.82 18.41
N ARG A 223 -4.24 10.67 19.40
CA ARG A 223 -4.35 12.12 19.21
C ARG A 223 -3.11 12.76 18.59
N GLU A 224 -1.92 12.42 19.07
CA GLU A 224 -0.65 12.94 18.51
C GLU A 224 -0.51 12.68 17.01
N SER A 225 -0.82 11.45 16.57
CA SER A 225 -0.76 11.10 15.13
C SER A 225 -1.79 11.85 14.30
N MET A 226 -2.95 12.17 14.87
CA MET A 226 -3.99 12.92 14.18
C MET A 226 -3.67 14.42 14.11
N GLU A 227 -3.05 14.99 15.14
CA GLU A 227 -2.52 16.36 15.10
C GLU A 227 -1.44 16.53 14.04
N ASP A 228 -0.58 15.52 13.85
CA ASP A 228 0.39 15.50 12.75
C ASP A 228 -0.30 15.49 11.36
N ILE A 229 -1.37 14.72 11.19
CA ILE A 229 -2.19 14.75 9.98
C ILE A 229 -2.80 16.14 9.75
N PHE A 230 -3.42 16.74 10.77
CA PHE A 230 -4.03 18.07 10.66
C PHE A 230 -3.00 19.16 10.36
N SER A 231 -1.83 19.13 10.99
CA SER A 231 -0.74 20.07 10.70
C SER A 231 -0.27 19.94 9.25
N THR A 232 -0.08 18.71 8.77
CA THR A 232 0.35 18.45 7.39
C THR A 232 -0.70 18.91 6.37
N LEU A 233 -1.98 18.67 6.64
CA LEU A 233 -3.08 19.14 5.80
C LEU A 233 -3.17 20.67 5.79
N ALA A 234 -2.99 21.34 6.94
CA ALA A 234 -2.99 22.79 7.03
C ALA A 234 -1.84 23.41 6.22
N ASP A 235 -0.64 22.82 6.26
CA ASP A 235 0.50 23.24 5.43
C ASP A 235 0.22 23.08 3.92
N ALA A 236 -0.65 22.12 3.55
CA ALA A 236 -1.14 21.93 2.19
C ALA A 236 -2.38 22.79 1.84
N GLY A 237 -2.82 23.67 2.74
CA GLY A 237 -3.97 24.57 2.53
C GLY A 237 -5.34 23.91 2.70
N ILE A 238 -5.41 22.80 3.44
CA ILE A 238 -6.64 22.08 3.76
C ILE A 238 -6.97 22.34 5.24
N GLU A 239 -8.01 23.13 5.47
CA GLU A 239 -8.40 23.55 6.82
C GLU A 239 -9.05 22.42 7.62
N ARG A 240 -8.71 22.34 8.90
CA ARG A 240 -9.20 21.31 9.84
C ARG A 240 -10.72 21.32 9.99
N ASP A 241 -11.33 22.50 10.09
CA ASP A 241 -12.77 22.65 10.36
C ASP A 241 -13.66 22.14 9.22
N ASP A 242 -13.13 22.06 8.00
CA ASP A 242 -13.87 21.60 6.82
C ASP A 242 -13.91 20.06 6.70
N LEU A 243 -13.11 19.35 7.51
CA LEU A 243 -12.92 17.92 7.38
C LEU A 243 -14.14 17.12 7.88
N TYR A 244 -14.57 16.20 7.03
CA TYR A 244 -15.48 15.11 7.38
C TYR A 244 -14.71 13.89 7.92
N LEU A 245 -13.60 13.53 7.27
CA LEU A 245 -12.75 12.39 7.64
C LEU A 245 -11.35 12.57 7.06
N ALA A 246 -10.31 12.21 7.81
CA ALA A 246 -8.94 12.15 7.33
C ALA A 246 -8.14 11.03 8.01
N TRP A 247 -7.22 10.43 7.26
CA TRP A 247 -6.32 9.38 7.74
C TRP A 247 -5.11 9.26 6.80
N ASP A 248 -4.09 8.53 7.21
CA ASP A 248 -2.86 8.35 6.47
C ASP A 248 -2.50 6.87 6.23
N PHE A 249 -1.66 6.63 5.22
CA PHE A 249 -1.11 5.32 4.91
C PHE A 249 0.25 5.44 4.22
N SER A 250 1.11 4.44 4.41
CA SER A 250 2.46 4.39 3.82
C SER A 250 2.55 3.33 2.72
N ILE A 251 3.21 3.65 1.62
CA ILE A 251 3.42 2.73 0.49
C ILE A 251 4.66 1.89 0.72
N ALA A 252 4.57 0.59 0.39
CA ALA A 252 5.71 -0.32 0.47
C ALA A 252 6.92 0.18 -0.33
N SER A 253 8.12 -0.08 0.19
CA SER A 253 9.37 0.33 -0.43
C SER A 253 9.68 -0.46 -1.70
N VAL A 254 10.58 0.07 -2.53
CA VAL A 254 11.08 -0.64 -3.71
C VAL A 254 11.74 -1.97 -3.30
N ARG A 255 12.54 -1.95 -2.23
CA ARG A 255 13.22 -3.15 -1.74
C ARG A 255 12.21 -4.22 -1.35
N ASN A 256 11.26 -3.89 -0.48
CA ASN A 256 10.27 -4.85 0.01
C ASN A 256 9.41 -5.47 -1.12
N ILE A 257 9.00 -4.67 -2.12
CA ILE A 257 8.21 -5.15 -3.25
C ILE A 257 8.99 -6.14 -4.13
N THR A 258 10.31 -5.97 -4.27
CA THR A 258 11.11 -6.67 -5.29
C THR A 258 12.06 -7.73 -4.73
N GLU A 259 12.46 -7.62 -3.48
CA GLU A 259 13.58 -8.38 -2.90
C GLU A 259 13.39 -9.88 -2.99
N ARG A 260 12.17 -10.39 -2.78
CA ARG A 260 11.90 -11.84 -2.80
C ARG A 260 12.18 -12.45 -4.18
N VAL A 261 11.72 -11.81 -5.25
CA VAL A 261 11.91 -12.30 -6.63
C VAL A 261 13.35 -12.07 -7.10
N LEU A 262 13.96 -10.95 -6.72
CA LEU A 262 15.37 -10.68 -7.02
C LEU A 262 16.29 -11.68 -6.31
N HIS A 263 16.00 -12.02 -5.05
CA HIS A 263 16.70 -13.04 -4.30
C HIS A 263 16.61 -14.40 -4.98
N ILE A 264 15.39 -14.86 -5.33
CA ILE A 264 15.17 -16.11 -6.07
C ILE A 264 15.97 -16.15 -7.37
N ARG A 265 15.94 -15.05 -8.14
CA ARG A 265 16.68 -14.92 -9.41
C ARG A 265 18.18 -15.06 -9.17
N ASP A 266 18.71 -14.30 -8.22
CA ASP A 266 20.15 -14.22 -7.97
C ASP A 266 20.70 -15.53 -7.41
N ASP A 267 19.98 -16.18 -6.49
CA ASP A 267 20.34 -17.50 -5.96
C ASP A 267 20.26 -18.60 -7.04
N ALA A 268 19.19 -18.61 -7.84
CA ALA A 268 19.05 -19.59 -8.93
C ALA A 268 20.18 -19.47 -9.97
N PHE A 269 20.55 -18.25 -10.38
CA PHE A 269 21.68 -18.05 -11.29
C PHE A 269 23.03 -18.37 -10.65
N ALA A 270 23.22 -18.05 -9.37
CA ALA A 270 24.43 -18.42 -8.65
C ALA A 270 24.62 -19.95 -8.60
N SER A 271 23.54 -20.70 -8.37
CA SER A 271 23.56 -22.18 -8.39
C SER A 271 23.82 -22.75 -9.80
N LEU A 272 23.39 -22.07 -10.86
CA LEU A 272 23.53 -22.53 -12.24
C LEU A 272 24.92 -22.22 -12.83
N GLY A 273 25.49 -21.06 -12.49
CA GLY A 273 26.75 -20.57 -13.06
C GLY A 273 26.67 -20.41 -14.59
N ASN A 274 27.66 -20.98 -15.31
CA ASN A 274 27.72 -20.96 -16.78
C ASN A 274 27.08 -22.21 -17.43
N ALA A 275 26.41 -23.06 -16.64
CA ALA A 275 25.77 -24.26 -17.16
C ALA A 275 24.37 -23.97 -17.73
N ALA A 276 23.84 -24.91 -18.52
CA ALA A 276 22.42 -24.97 -18.83
C ALA A 276 21.70 -25.82 -17.76
N PRO A 277 20.43 -25.53 -17.44
CA PRO A 277 19.65 -26.42 -16.58
C PRO A 277 19.53 -27.80 -17.25
N ALA A 278 19.40 -28.85 -16.45
CA ALA A 278 19.08 -30.18 -16.99
C ALA A 278 17.74 -30.11 -17.72
N PHE A 279 17.70 -30.56 -18.98
CA PHE A 279 16.50 -30.49 -19.81
C PHE A 279 16.26 -31.78 -20.58
N THR A 280 15.00 -32.03 -20.93
CA THR A 280 14.56 -33.12 -21.79
C THR A 280 13.78 -32.51 -22.96
N VAL A 281 14.17 -32.83 -24.18
CA VAL A 281 13.34 -32.56 -25.37
C VAL A 281 12.34 -33.70 -25.49
N GLU A 282 11.05 -33.39 -25.45
CA GLU A 282 9.97 -34.37 -25.49
C GLU A 282 9.41 -34.52 -26.90
N GLU A 283 9.24 -33.40 -27.62
CA GLU A 283 8.69 -33.40 -28.97
C GLU A 283 9.40 -32.39 -29.86
N VAL A 284 9.63 -32.79 -31.11
CA VAL A 284 10.06 -31.93 -32.20
C VAL A 284 9.09 -32.13 -33.35
N VAL A 285 8.41 -31.06 -33.74
CA VAL A 285 7.47 -31.07 -34.88
C VAL A 285 8.01 -30.14 -35.95
N ASP A 286 8.28 -30.70 -37.12
CA ASP A 286 8.62 -29.95 -38.33
C ASP A 286 7.37 -29.69 -39.16
N PHE A 287 7.24 -28.44 -39.61
CA PHE A 287 6.14 -28.01 -40.46
C PHE A 287 6.61 -27.82 -41.89
N ALA A 288 5.83 -28.31 -42.85
CA ALA A 288 6.01 -27.96 -44.27
C ALA A 288 5.36 -26.60 -44.58
N PRO A 289 5.85 -25.84 -45.58
CA PRO A 289 5.19 -24.61 -45.99
C PRO A 289 3.81 -24.93 -46.56
N CYS A 290 2.85 -24.03 -46.38
CA CYS A 290 1.52 -24.26 -46.90
C CYS A 290 1.50 -24.07 -48.42
N ALA A 291 0.60 -24.78 -49.08
CA ALA A 291 0.31 -24.52 -50.49
C ALA A 291 -0.49 -23.21 -50.66
N GLU A 292 -0.59 -22.72 -51.90
CA GLU A 292 -1.43 -21.55 -52.22
C GLU A 292 -2.91 -21.74 -51.83
N SER A 293 -3.37 -23.00 -51.77
CA SER A 293 -4.72 -23.39 -51.37
C SER A 293 -4.97 -23.31 -49.85
N GLY A 294 -3.94 -23.05 -49.04
CA GLY A 294 -4.01 -23.02 -47.59
C GLY A 294 -3.14 -24.11 -46.94
N CYS A 295 -3.14 -24.11 -45.61
CA CYS A 295 -2.38 -25.04 -44.78
C CYS A 295 -3.18 -26.31 -44.48
N GLU A 296 -2.53 -27.46 -44.57
CA GLU A 296 -3.01 -28.75 -44.08
C GLU A 296 -2.33 -29.13 -42.74
N ASP A 297 -2.77 -30.22 -42.11
CA ASP A 297 -2.13 -30.74 -40.89
C ASP A 297 -0.63 -31.01 -41.13
N GLY A 298 0.21 -30.54 -40.21
CA GLY A 298 1.67 -30.58 -40.37
C GLY A 298 2.24 -29.50 -41.28
N GLN A 299 1.43 -28.51 -41.70
CA GLN A 299 1.90 -27.33 -42.44
C GLN A 299 1.69 -26.05 -41.64
N ASP A 300 2.60 -25.10 -41.82
CA ASP A 300 2.50 -23.76 -41.25
C ASP A 300 3.30 -22.77 -42.10
N ASN A 301 2.71 -21.61 -42.42
CA ASN A 301 3.33 -20.59 -43.26
C ASN A 301 4.38 -19.74 -42.52
N TYR A 302 4.36 -19.73 -41.19
CA TYR A 302 5.20 -18.87 -40.37
C TYR A 302 6.19 -19.65 -39.51
N ARG A 303 5.80 -20.83 -39.03
CA ARG A 303 6.63 -21.71 -38.21
C ARG A 303 7.24 -22.81 -39.06
N SER A 304 8.53 -23.07 -38.86
CA SER A 304 9.21 -24.22 -39.47
C SER A 304 9.33 -25.38 -38.49
N ARG A 305 9.47 -25.09 -37.19
CA ARG A 305 9.60 -26.11 -36.16
C ARG A 305 9.02 -25.63 -34.84
N THR A 306 8.43 -26.56 -34.09
CA THR A 306 8.20 -26.39 -32.66
C THR A 306 8.97 -27.46 -31.89
N VAL A 307 9.52 -27.07 -30.75
CA VAL A 307 10.20 -27.96 -29.81
C VAL A 307 9.54 -27.79 -28.46
N THR A 308 9.11 -28.89 -27.85
CA THR A 308 8.58 -28.90 -26.48
C THR A 308 9.42 -29.81 -25.61
N GLY A 309 9.41 -29.52 -24.33
CA GLY A 309 10.13 -30.32 -23.37
C GLY A 309 10.09 -29.73 -21.98
N THR A 310 11.00 -30.21 -21.15
CA THR A 310 11.09 -29.85 -19.75
C THR A 310 12.50 -29.44 -19.36
N PHE A 311 12.62 -28.65 -18.30
CA PHE A 311 13.89 -28.27 -17.70
C PHE A 311 13.76 -28.11 -16.19
N GLN A 312 14.84 -28.40 -15.46
CA GLN A 312 14.87 -28.34 -14.00
C GLN A 312 15.24 -26.94 -13.53
N VAL A 313 14.47 -26.40 -12.58
CA VAL A 313 14.74 -25.14 -11.89
C VAL A 313 14.69 -25.32 -10.37
N PRO A 314 15.42 -24.53 -9.57
CA PRO A 314 15.26 -24.54 -8.12
C PRO A 314 13.82 -24.23 -7.71
N ASN A 315 13.31 -24.98 -6.73
CA ASN A 315 11.94 -24.80 -6.23
C ASN A 315 11.94 -24.02 -4.90
N TYR A 316 11.31 -22.85 -4.91
CA TYR A 316 11.14 -21.99 -3.73
C TYR A 316 9.71 -22.00 -3.19
N LEU A 317 8.85 -22.88 -3.68
CA LEU A 317 7.48 -23.01 -3.22
C LEU A 317 7.41 -24.01 -2.07
N ALA A 318 6.47 -23.80 -1.15
CA ALA A 318 6.23 -24.68 0.00
C ALA A 318 5.52 -26.01 -0.38
N SER A 319 5.86 -26.57 -1.54
CA SER A 319 5.35 -27.85 -2.06
C SER A 319 6.38 -28.43 -3.01
N ASP A 320 6.61 -29.75 -2.94
CA ASP A 320 7.49 -30.48 -3.86
C ASP A 320 7.02 -30.37 -5.31
N GLU A 321 5.71 -30.22 -5.52
CA GLU A 321 5.09 -30.17 -6.86
C GLU A 321 5.09 -28.75 -7.46
N GLY A 322 5.35 -27.72 -6.65
CA GLY A 322 5.43 -26.32 -7.12
C GLY A 322 4.15 -25.80 -7.77
N GLU A 323 2.97 -26.26 -7.31
CA GLU A 323 1.69 -25.96 -7.95
C GLU A 323 1.24 -24.49 -7.74
N PRO A 324 0.44 -23.94 -8.68
CA PRO A 324 -0.16 -22.61 -8.52
C PRO A 324 -0.93 -22.46 -7.21
N GLY A 325 -0.77 -21.32 -6.55
CA GLY A 325 -1.40 -21.04 -5.25
C GLY A 325 -0.58 -21.50 -4.04
N THR A 326 0.53 -22.20 -4.25
CA THR A 326 1.49 -22.52 -3.17
C THR A 326 2.25 -21.25 -2.78
N PRO A 327 2.37 -20.92 -1.48
CA PRO A 327 3.20 -19.81 -1.02
C PRO A 327 4.70 -20.12 -1.22
N PHE A 328 5.54 -19.09 -1.10
CA PHE A 328 6.98 -19.31 -0.97
C PHE A 328 7.31 -20.10 0.29
N TYR A 329 8.33 -20.93 0.19
CA TYR A 329 8.93 -21.62 1.32
C TYR A 329 9.89 -20.67 2.03
N TYR A 330 9.84 -20.65 3.35
CA TYR A 330 10.76 -19.91 4.20
C TYR A 330 11.28 -20.85 5.28
N ALA A 331 12.58 -21.08 5.30
CA ALA A 331 13.24 -21.93 6.28
C ALA A 331 13.24 -21.25 7.67
N THR A 332 13.60 -22.03 8.69
CA THR A 332 13.79 -21.49 10.04
C THR A 332 15.28 -21.47 10.38
N PRO A 333 15.82 -20.35 10.91
CA PRO A 333 15.15 -19.07 11.18
C PRO A 333 14.73 -18.33 9.89
N ASN A 334 13.55 -17.68 9.92
CA ASN A 334 12.99 -16.96 8.77
C ASN A 334 13.59 -15.54 8.71
N ASP A 335 14.30 -15.24 7.62
CA ASP A 335 14.94 -13.94 7.37
C ASP A 335 14.12 -13.02 6.45
N GLY A 336 12.92 -13.45 6.06
CA GLY A 336 12.03 -12.72 5.15
C GLY A 336 12.24 -13.02 3.67
N LEU A 337 13.24 -13.83 3.30
CA LEU A 337 13.55 -14.20 1.92
C LEU A 337 13.17 -15.66 1.63
N PRO A 338 12.67 -15.96 0.41
CA PRO A 338 12.32 -17.33 0.06
C PRO A 338 13.52 -18.26 0.01
N ASP A 339 13.39 -19.43 0.61
CA ASP A 339 14.40 -20.49 0.59
C ASP A 339 14.05 -21.58 -0.42
N ARG A 340 15.07 -22.24 -0.93
CA ARG A 340 14.87 -23.46 -1.72
C ARG A 340 14.34 -24.57 -0.81
N LEU A 341 13.21 -25.17 -1.19
CA LEU A 341 12.57 -26.24 -0.43
C LEU A 341 13.57 -27.39 -0.22
N GLY A 342 13.73 -27.84 1.04
CA GLY A 342 14.68 -28.91 1.38
C GLY A 342 16.17 -28.59 1.13
N GLY A 343 16.50 -27.36 0.69
CA GLY A 343 17.86 -26.92 0.35
C GLY A 343 18.32 -27.28 -1.07
N ASP A 344 17.71 -28.27 -1.71
CA ASP A 344 18.11 -28.75 -3.04
C ASP A 344 16.93 -29.19 -3.94
N ASN A 345 15.68 -28.96 -3.54
CA ASN A 345 14.52 -29.37 -4.34
C ASN A 345 14.49 -28.68 -5.72
N LEU A 346 14.07 -29.42 -6.73
CA LEU A 346 13.95 -28.95 -8.11
C LEU A 346 12.50 -29.11 -8.58
N PHE A 347 12.03 -28.11 -9.33
CA PHE A 347 10.78 -28.14 -10.05
C PHE A 347 11.04 -28.42 -11.53
N THR A 348 10.21 -29.29 -12.12
CA THR A 348 10.24 -29.61 -13.56
C THR A 348 9.36 -28.62 -14.32
N ALA A 349 9.97 -27.57 -14.85
CA ALA A 349 9.28 -26.58 -15.68
C ALA A 349 9.16 -27.05 -17.13
N LYS A 350 8.12 -26.60 -17.83
CA LYS A 350 7.92 -26.88 -19.26
C LYS A 350 8.46 -25.73 -20.10
N PHE A 351 9.06 -26.04 -21.25
CA PHE A 351 9.41 -25.04 -22.26
C PHE A 351 8.70 -25.34 -23.59
N TYR A 352 8.45 -24.28 -24.34
CA TYR A 352 7.96 -24.32 -25.71
C TYR A 352 8.80 -23.35 -26.55
N CYS A 353 9.46 -23.87 -27.56
CA CYS A 353 10.21 -23.08 -28.53
C CYS A 353 9.52 -23.17 -29.89
N SER A 354 9.19 -22.01 -30.46
CA SER A 354 8.66 -21.92 -31.83
C SER A 354 9.69 -21.24 -32.71
N ILE A 355 10.16 -21.96 -33.73
CA ILE A 355 11.17 -21.46 -34.67
C ILE A 355 10.44 -20.96 -35.92
N PRO A 356 10.56 -19.66 -36.24
CA PRO A 356 9.94 -19.12 -37.44
C PRO A 356 10.75 -19.44 -38.70
N ARG A 357 10.05 -19.55 -39.82
CA ARG A 357 10.64 -19.77 -41.17
C ARG A 357 11.62 -18.68 -41.60
N SER A 358 11.44 -17.46 -41.09
CA SER A 358 12.36 -16.35 -41.30
C SER A 358 13.74 -16.57 -40.67
N VAL A 359 13.83 -17.45 -39.66
CA VAL A 359 15.08 -17.80 -38.97
C VAL A 359 15.68 -19.09 -39.53
N ALA A 360 14.89 -20.15 -39.68
CA ALA A 360 15.36 -21.42 -40.23
C ALA A 360 14.21 -22.16 -40.93
N GLU A 361 14.51 -22.85 -42.01
CA GLU A 361 13.58 -23.72 -42.76
C GLU A 361 14.21 -25.08 -43.07
N ASP A 362 15.53 -25.09 -43.29
CA ASP A 362 16.37 -26.27 -43.34
C ASP A 362 17.27 -26.26 -42.10
N PHE A 363 17.11 -27.27 -41.23
CA PHE A 363 17.87 -27.40 -39.98
C PHE A 363 19.21 -28.10 -40.16
N GLU A 364 19.54 -28.55 -41.38
CA GLU A 364 20.88 -28.98 -41.78
C GLU A 364 21.73 -27.81 -42.32
N ALA A 365 21.10 -26.64 -42.55
CA ALA A 365 21.75 -25.43 -43.01
C ALA A 365 21.94 -24.41 -41.88
N GLU A 366 22.90 -23.50 -42.06
CA GLU A 366 23.07 -22.35 -41.16
C GLU A 366 21.78 -21.50 -41.12
N PRO A 367 21.37 -21.01 -39.94
CA PRO A 367 20.16 -20.21 -39.80
C PRO A 367 20.27 -18.90 -40.58
N LYS A 368 19.16 -18.49 -41.21
CA LYS A 368 19.01 -17.24 -41.97
C LYS A 368 19.25 -16.00 -41.10
N ALA A 369 19.04 -16.13 -39.79
CA ALA A 369 19.34 -15.10 -38.80
C ALA A 369 19.81 -15.72 -37.49
N ILE A 370 20.82 -15.13 -36.87
CA ILE A 370 21.27 -15.51 -35.52
C ILE A 370 20.41 -14.72 -34.53
N ALA A 371 19.62 -15.43 -33.73
CA ALA A 371 18.91 -14.81 -32.62
C ALA A 371 19.93 -14.21 -31.63
N ARG A 372 19.77 -12.94 -31.29
CA ARG A 372 20.49 -12.35 -30.15
C ARG A 372 19.62 -12.61 -28.91
N PRO A 373 20.15 -13.24 -27.85
CA PRO A 373 19.42 -13.29 -26.60
C PRO A 373 19.18 -11.85 -26.12
N SER A 374 17.93 -11.48 -25.91
CA SER A 374 17.60 -10.34 -25.06
C SER A 374 17.69 -10.83 -23.62
N LEU A 375 18.73 -10.39 -22.91
CA LEU A 375 18.73 -10.44 -21.46
C LEU A 375 17.90 -9.27 -20.92
#